data_AF-A0A4P2Q9F4-F1
#
_entry.id   AF-A0A4P2Q9F4-F1
#
_cell.length_a   1.000
_cell.length_b   1.000
_cell.length_c   1.000
_cell.angle_alpha   90.00
_cell.angle_beta   90.00
_cell.angle_gamma   90.00
#
_symmetry.space_group_name_H-M   'P 1'
#
loop_
_entity.id
_entity.type
_entity.pdbx_description
1 polymer ?
#
loop_
_entity_poly.entity_id
_entity_poly.type
_entity_poly.pdbx_seq_one_letter_code
_entity_poly.pdbx_strand_id
1 'polypeptide(L)'
;MSDPGPRFFAWCDELSRVDALEAALAALARPGRFLDAWANFDVRCSTKSIEAAIAMIRVQYPCTGTAHATCSTILPGAQRLALPDQRGPDSPAMRSILVDLQCFTEAYEPRWALRGPHEPRGPLEMYPENCMHFFGFIIELAWGRGPRSFEVEAELAWHILQIDLEDLLLRFCEPDGSGRVRTGACTNAWAWHAPVTTCATYNADAREIARDLAVSWVHLHDQDSVSRIAGIPLSMLHARVDAAPRGARVAIAPPRGSRVARKGVGARARSLSRETVLKALAAPPSALLDALEAAAVPDDAWRAAAPRAAEILERTRRLAEIGDGPPTWPVDTDKHRHFRFLKKHPPFLVRRLASGGVVLATHPFCSLWPLWADALDALGLMG
;
A
#
# COMPACT_ATOMS: atom_id res chain seq x y z
N MET A 1 -4.73 19.03 -10.28
CA MET A 1 -3.69 18.55 -9.37
C MET A 1 -3.79 17.05 -9.36
N SER A 2 -2.86 16.37 -10.00
CA SER A 2 -2.76 14.90 -9.96
C SER A 2 -2.47 14.49 -8.53
N ASP A 3 -3.29 13.58 -7.98
CA ASP A 3 -2.91 12.89 -6.75
C ASP A 3 -1.56 12.18 -6.99
N PRO A 4 -0.66 12.12 -5.99
CA PRO A 4 0.70 11.56 -6.12
C PRO A 4 0.76 10.10 -6.57
N GLY A 5 -0.38 9.42 -6.64
CA GLY A 5 -0.44 7.98 -6.82
C GLY A 5 -0.09 7.22 -5.55
N PRO A 6 -0.23 5.89 -5.60
CA PRO A 6 0.15 5.06 -4.48
C PRO A 6 1.68 5.03 -4.37
N ARG A 7 2.16 5.40 -3.20
CA ARG A 7 3.57 5.34 -2.81
C ARG A 7 3.72 4.28 -1.74
N PHE A 8 4.74 3.46 -1.90
CA PHE A 8 5.07 2.36 -1.04
C PHE A 8 6.32 2.73 -0.25
N PHE A 9 6.31 2.39 1.03
CA PHE A 9 7.38 2.70 1.97
C PHE A 9 7.71 1.46 2.76
N ALA A 10 8.99 1.26 3.06
CA ALA A 10 9.46 0.14 3.85
C ALA A 10 10.60 0.57 4.77
N TRP A 11 10.60 0.02 5.98
CA TRP A 11 11.62 0.25 6.98
C TRP A 11 12.51 -0.98 7.08
N CYS A 12 13.81 -0.75 6.93
CA CYS A 12 14.88 -1.71 7.18
C CYS A 12 16.08 -0.99 7.80
N ASP A 13 16.95 -1.76 8.46
CA ASP A 13 18.20 -1.26 9.02
C ASP A 13 19.09 -0.65 7.92
N GLU A 14 19.86 0.38 8.27
CA GLU A 14 20.73 1.09 7.31
C GLU A 14 21.70 0.15 6.58
N LEU A 15 22.27 -0.81 7.32
CA LEU A 15 23.18 -1.82 6.77
C LEU A 15 22.50 -2.75 5.75
N SER A 16 21.17 -2.88 5.80
CA SER A 16 20.40 -3.77 4.92
C SER A 16 19.72 -3.04 3.76
N ARG A 17 19.84 -1.71 3.62
CA ARG A 17 19.09 -0.95 2.61
C ARG A 17 19.38 -1.35 1.18
N VAL A 18 20.66 -1.49 0.83
CA VAL A 18 21.03 -1.88 -0.54
C VAL A 18 20.66 -3.34 -0.81
N ASP A 19 20.80 -4.23 0.17
CA ASP A 19 20.41 -5.64 0.04
C ASP A 19 18.88 -5.79 -0.08
N ALA A 20 18.12 -4.99 0.65
CA ALA A 20 16.66 -4.96 0.56
C ALA A 20 16.20 -4.36 -0.78
N LEU A 21 16.88 -3.31 -1.28
CA LEU A 21 16.64 -2.77 -2.62
C LEU A 21 16.94 -3.82 -3.70
N GLU A 22 18.05 -4.54 -3.59
CA GLU A 22 18.41 -5.64 -4.51
C GLU A 22 17.34 -6.73 -4.52
N ALA A 23 16.91 -7.20 -3.35
CA ALA A 23 15.88 -8.23 -3.24
C ALA A 23 14.54 -7.76 -3.82
N ALA A 24 14.12 -6.53 -3.52
CA ALA A 24 12.90 -5.94 -4.08
C ALA A 24 13.01 -5.79 -5.61
N LEU A 25 14.14 -5.29 -6.11
CA LEU A 25 14.38 -5.16 -7.54
C LEU A 25 14.34 -6.53 -8.24
N ALA A 26 14.92 -7.57 -7.65
CA ALA A 26 14.89 -8.92 -8.18
C ALA A 26 13.47 -9.52 -8.22
N ALA A 27 12.64 -9.24 -7.21
CA ALA A 27 11.25 -9.68 -7.18
C ALA A 27 10.35 -8.88 -8.15
N LEU A 28 10.65 -7.60 -8.37
CA LEU A 28 9.82 -6.70 -9.17
C LEU A 28 10.16 -6.70 -10.66
N ALA A 29 11.45 -6.78 -10.99
CA ALA A 29 11.94 -6.61 -12.34
C ALA A 29 11.48 -7.73 -13.28
N ARG A 30 10.89 -7.33 -14.41
CA ARG A 30 10.56 -8.27 -15.48
C ARG A 30 11.83 -8.80 -16.14
N PRO A 31 12.02 -10.14 -16.25
CA PRO A 31 13.18 -10.72 -16.89
C PRO A 31 13.38 -10.22 -18.33
N GLY A 32 14.62 -9.88 -18.69
CA GLY A 32 15.02 -9.46 -20.04
C GLY A 32 14.66 -8.02 -20.43
N ARG A 33 13.97 -7.27 -19.56
CA ARG A 33 13.73 -5.82 -19.76
C ARG A 33 14.90 -5.00 -19.24
N PHE A 34 15.01 -3.79 -19.77
CA PHE A 34 16.00 -2.83 -19.29
C PHE A 34 15.62 -2.34 -17.89
N LEU A 35 16.67 -2.09 -17.12
CA LEU A 35 16.71 -1.52 -15.79
C LEU A 35 17.55 -0.25 -15.91
N ASP A 36 17.04 0.84 -15.35
CA ASP A 36 17.82 2.05 -15.20
C ASP A 36 18.19 2.21 -13.74
N ALA A 37 19.48 2.38 -13.45
CA ALA A 37 19.96 2.64 -12.10
C ALA A 37 20.76 3.93 -12.08
N TRP A 38 20.59 4.72 -11.03
CA TRP A 38 21.37 5.94 -10.83
C TRP A 38 21.52 6.27 -9.34
N ALA A 39 22.58 6.98 -9.00
CA ALA A 39 22.84 7.43 -7.63
C ALA A 39 22.76 8.96 -7.49
N ASN A 40 22.95 9.68 -8.60
CA ASN A 40 22.72 11.12 -8.77
C ASN A 40 22.39 11.41 -10.25
N PHE A 41 22.20 12.68 -10.63
CA PHE A 41 21.87 13.04 -12.02
C PHE A 41 23.00 12.76 -13.03
N ASP A 42 24.23 12.56 -12.57
CA ASP A 42 25.42 12.45 -13.44
C ASP A 42 25.88 11.00 -13.63
N VAL A 43 25.49 10.07 -12.74
CA VAL A 43 25.87 8.66 -12.79
C VAL A 43 24.62 7.81 -13.03
N ARG A 44 24.40 7.45 -14.30
CA ARG A 44 23.31 6.57 -14.75
C ARG A 44 23.85 5.37 -15.51
N CYS A 45 23.27 4.21 -15.27
CA CYS A 45 23.51 2.98 -15.99
C CYS A 45 22.18 2.41 -16.49
N SER A 46 22.12 2.04 -17.76
CA SER A 46 21.01 1.26 -18.32
C SER A 46 21.52 -0.14 -18.64
N THR A 47 20.90 -1.16 -18.05
CA THR A 47 21.37 -2.55 -18.13
C THR A 47 20.20 -3.52 -18.11
N LYS A 48 20.42 -4.78 -18.51
CA LYS A 48 19.44 -5.87 -18.35
C LYS A 48 19.77 -6.80 -17.18
N SER A 49 20.90 -6.58 -16.52
CA SER A 49 21.37 -7.39 -15.38
C SER A 49 21.15 -6.63 -14.07
N ILE A 50 20.44 -7.28 -13.15
CA ILE A 50 20.23 -6.78 -11.79
C ILE A 50 21.58 -6.65 -11.09
N GLU A 51 22.47 -7.63 -11.26
CA GLU A 51 23.79 -7.66 -10.64
C GLU A 51 24.63 -6.45 -11.07
N ALA A 52 24.60 -6.10 -12.37
CA ALA A 52 25.31 -4.94 -12.89
C ALA A 52 24.75 -3.61 -12.34
N ALA A 53 23.42 -3.50 -12.23
CA ALA A 53 22.76 -2.33 -11.65
C ALA A 53 23.12 -2.18 -10.17
N ILE A 54 23.04 -3.26 -9.40
CA ILE A 54 23.34 -3.28 -7.97
C ILE A 54 24.83 -3.07 -7.69
N ALA A 55 25.73 -3.62 -8.51
CA ALA A 55 27.16 -3.37 -8.38
C ALA A 55 27.48 -1.87 -8.49
N MET A 56 26.84 -1.17 -9.45
CA MET A 56 26.96 0.28 -9.57
C MET A 56 26.39 1.00 -8.34
N ILE A 57 25.19 0.63 -7.89
CA ILE A 57 24.56 1.19 -6.70
C ILE A 57 25.46 1.02 -5.46
N ARG A 58 26.01 -0.17 -5.23
CA ARG A 58 26.90 -0.45 -4.08
C ARG A 58 28.15 0.44 -4.08
N VAL A 59 28.70 0.76 -5.25
CA VAL A 59 29.85 1.66 -5.37
C VAL A 59 29.47 3.11 -5.06
N GLN A 60 28.30 3.57 -5.50
CA GLN A 60 27.92 4.99 -5.42
C GLN A 60 27.13 5.37 -4.16
N TYR A 61 26.41 4.42 -3.57
CA TYR A 61 25.51 4.65 -2.44
C TYR A 61 26.23 5.25 -1.22
N PRO A 62 27.44 4.80 -0.81
CA PRO A 62 28.17 5.41 0.31
C PRO A 62 28.57 6.87 0.06
N CYS A 63 28.77 7.27 -1.19
CA CYS A 63 29.20 8.62 -1.55
C CYS A 63 28.03 9.61 -1.69
N THR A 64 26.92 9.14 -2.24
CA THR A 64 25.75 9.97 -2.55
C THR A 64 24.72 9.97 -1.42
N GLY A 65 24.65 8.89 -0.65
CA GLY A 65 23.63 8.67 0.36
C GLY A 65 22.27 8.25 -0.21
N THR A 66 22.18 8.01 -1.53
CA THR A 66 20.96 7.59 -2.24
C THR A 66 21.23 6.61 -3.35
N ALA A 67 20.27 5.72 -3.58
CA ALA A 67 20.26 4.90 -4.77
C ALA A 67 18.85 4.83 -5.35
N HIS A 68 18.79 4.78 -6.68
CA HIS A 68 17.57 4.72 -7.44
C HIS A 68 17.68 3.60 -8.48
N ALA A 69 16.58 2.89 -8.68
CA ALA A 69 16.45 1.91 -9.74
C ALA A 69 15.03 1.95 -10.32
N THR A 70 14.89 2.05 -11.63
CA THR A 70 13.63 1.89 -12.33
C THR A 70 13.58 0.52 -12.99
N CYS A 71 12.46 -0.17 -12.84
CA CYS A 71 12.21 -1.40 -13.58
C CYS A 71 10.78 -1.47 -14.11
N SER A 72 10.59 -2.27 -15.15
CA SER A 72 9.26 -2.68 -15.59
C SER A 72 8.79 -3.84 -14.72
N THR A 73 7.61 -3.73 -14.13
CA THR A 73 6.99 -4.80 -13.34
C THR A 73 5.63 -5.19 -13.89
N ILE A 74 5.24 -6.46 -13.73
CA ILE A 74 3.95 -6.98 -14.17
C ILE A 74 2.97 -6.89 -12.99
N LEU A 75 1.75 -6.44 -13.27
CA LEU A 75 0.64 -6.45 -12.33
C LEU A 75 -0.23 -7.71 -12.55
N PRO A 76 -0.21 -8.70 -11.64
CA PRO A 76 -0.83 -10.00 -11.87
C PRO A 76 -2.36 -9.95 -12.03
N GLY A 77 -3.05 -9.14 -11.23
CA GLY A 77 -4.49 -8.92 -11.33
C GLY A 77 -4.85 -8.32 -12.69
N ALA A 78 -4.16 -7.24 -13.05
CA ALA A 78 -4.32 -6.57 -14.33
C ALA A 78 -3.96 -7.48 -15.54
N GLN A 79 -2.92 -8.32 -15.42
CA GLN A 79 -2.47 -9.22 -16.48
C GLN A 79 -3.50 -10.31 -16.80
N ARG A 80 -4.20 -10.84 -15.80
CA ARG A 80 -5.20 -11.92 -15.98
C ARG A 80 -6.34 -11.50 -16.92
N LEU A 81 -6.60 -10.21 -17.04
CA LEU A 81 -7.67 -9.65 -17.87
C LEU A 81 -7.17 -9.07 -19.20
N ALA A 82 -5.88 -9.21 -19.53
CA ALA A 82 -5.37 -8.79 -20.84
C ALA A 82 -5.90 -9.72 -21.94
N LEU A 83 -6.56 -9.12 -22.95
CA LEU A 83 -7.16 -9.83 -24.09
C LEU A 83 -6.11 -10.45 -25.03
N PRO A 84 -6.47 -11.41 -25.91
CA PRO A 84 -5.49 -12.13 -26.74
C PRO A 84 -4.71 -11.23 -27.71
N ASP A 85 -5.36 -10.22 -28.29
CA ASP A 85 -4.73 -9.18 -29.13
C ASP A 85 -3.82 -8.24 -28.32
N GLN A 86 -3.98 -8.25 -27.00
CA GLN A 86 -3.17 -7.53 -26.03
C GLN A 86 -2.04 -8.40 -25.44
N ARG A 87 -1.96 -9.69 -25.78
CA ARG A 87 -0.93 -10.63 -25.31
C ARG A 87 0.21 -10.78 -26.32
N GLY A 88 1.33 -10.14 -26.03
CA GLY A 88 2.59 -10.31 -26.78
C GLY A 88 3.75 -9.59 -26.10
N PRO A 89 5.01 -10.01 -26.33
CA PRO A 89 6.18 -9.30 -25.80
C PRO A 89 6.25 -7.84 -26.29
N ASP A 90 5.66 -7.55 -27.44
CA ASP A 90 5.65 -6.22 -28.06
C ASP A 90 4.30 -5.49 -27.92
N SER A 91 3.33 -6.09 -27.23
CA SER A 91 2.01 -5.46 -27.02
C SER A 91 2.12 -4.36 -25.95
N PRO A 92 1.78 -3.10 -26.26
CA PRO A 92 1.72 -2.01 -25.29
C PRO A 92 0.64 -2.23 -24.21
N ALA A 93 -0.23 -3.23 -24.38
CA ALA A 93 -1.31 -3.57 -23.46
C ALA A 93 -0.97 -4.72 -22.50
N MET A 94 0.24 -5.30 -22.58
CA MET A 94 0.77 -6.04 -21.43
C MET A 94 0.90 -5.02 -20.31
N ARG A 95 0.02 -5.09 -19.29
CA ARG A 95 -0.05 -4.13 -18.15
C ARG A 95 1.17 -4.28 -17.25
N SER A 96 2.33 -3.98 -17.82
CA SER A 96 3.55 -3.71 -17.08
C SER A 96 3.63 -2.22 -16.82
N ILE A 97 3.95 -1.86 -15.60
CA ILE A 97 4.16 -0.48 -15.19
C ILE A 97 5.65 -0.26 -14.98
N LEU A 98 6.11 0.99 -15.13
CA LEU A 98 7.42 1.39 -14.63
C LEU A 98 7.27 1.73 -13.15
N VAL A 99 8.10 1.10 -12.34
CA VAL A 99 8.23 1.41 -10.92
C VAL A 99 9.62 1.94 -10.64
N ASP A 100 9.67 3.05 -9.93
CA ASP A 100 10.88 3.59 -9.35
C ASP A 100 11.02 3.03 -7.94
N LEU A 101 12.21 2.53 -7.63
CA LEU A 101 12.65 2.15 -6.30
C LEU A 101 13.76 3.09 -5.84
N GLN A 102 13.71 3.48 -4.58
CA GLN A 102 14.70 4.37 -3.97
C GLN A 102 15.10 3.84 -2.61
N CYS A 103 16.37 4.01 -2.24
CA CYS A 103 16.84 3.84 -0.88
C CYS A 103 17.70 5.03 -0.46
N PHE A 104 17.60 5.40 0.82
CA PHE A 104 18.25 6.58 1.37
C PHE A 104 19.09 6.19 2.59
N THR A 105 20.24 6.81 2.81
CA THR A 105 21.00 6.70 4.08
C THR A 105 20.35 7.54 5.17
N GLU A 106 20.64 7.24 6.44
CA GLU A 106 20.08 8.02 7.57
C GLU A 106 20.57 9.47 7.54
N ALA A 107 21.79 9.70 7.05
CA ALA A 107 22.36 11.03 6.87
C ALA A 107 21.76 11.81 5.70
N TYR A 108 21.13 11.13 4.74
CA TYR A 108 20.49 11.76 3.59
C TYR A 108 19.04 12.15 3.85
N GLU A 109 18.31 11.39 4.67
CA GLU A 109 16.95 11.74 5.12
C GLU A 109 16.83 13.21 5.62
N PRO A 110 17.83 13.79 6.34
CA PRO A 110 17.87 15.20 6.70
C PRO A 110 18.19 16.18 5.55
N ARG A 111 19.02 15.81 4.56
CA ARG A 111 19.60 16.77 3.59
C ARG A 111 18.60 17.24 2.53
N TRP A 112 17.63 16.40 2.17
CA TRP A 112 16.62 16.80 1.18
C TRP A 112 15.58 17.81 1.73
N ALA A 113 15.58 18.06 3.04
CA ALA A 113 14.84 19.14 3.68
C ALA A 113 15.37 20.55 3.31
N LEU A 114 16.54 20.66 2.69
CA LEU A 114 17.15 21.94 2.28
C LEU A 114 16.53 22.53 1.00
N ARG A 115 15.69 21.78 0.26
CA ARG A 115 14.92 22.29 -0.91
C ARG A 115 13.42 22.46 -0.61
N GLY A 116 13.05 22.69 0.65
CA GLY A 116 11.67 22.92 1.10
C GLY A 116 11.18 21.85 2.09
N PRO A 117 9.95 21.99 2.62
CA PRO A 117 9.42 21.21 3.74
C PRO A 117 8.97 19.82 3.27
N HIS A 118 9.90 19.00 2.80
CA HIS A 118 9.62 17.60 2.47
C HIS A 118 10.04 16.71 3.64
N GLU A 119 9.06 16.02 4.21
CA GLU A 119 9.24 14.97 5.21
C GLU A 119 10.18 13.86 4.67
N PRO A 120 10.90 13.15 5.56
CA PRO A 120 11.70 12.00 5.15
C PRO A 120 10.86 10.97 4.40
N ARG A 121 11.41 10.39 3.33
CA ARG A 121 10.69 9.47 2.43
C ARG A 121 10.79 7.99 2.84
N GLY A 122 11.27 7.68 4.04
CA GLY A 122 11.48 6.29 4.48
C GLY A 122 12.82 5.69 4.01
N PRO A 123 13.35 4.65 4.69
CA PRO A 123 14.55 3.94 4.28
C PRO A 123 14.51 3.41 2.84
N LEU A 124 13.34 2.87 2.46
CA LEU A 124 13.01 2.42 1.12
C LEU A 124 11.71 3.06 0.66
N GLU A 125 11.67 3.47 -0.60
CA GLU A 125 10.49 4.00 -1.28
C GLU A 125 10.30 3.29 -2.62
N MET A 126 9.05 3.00 -2.98
CA MET A 126 8.68 2.56 -4.33
C MET A 126 7.44 3.31 -4.80
N TYR A 127 7.40 3.71 -6.07
CA TYR A 127 6.18 4.29 -6.65
C TYR A 127 6.09 4.01 -8.16
N PRO A 128 4.88 3.90 -8.72
CA PRO A 128 4.70 3.83 -10.17
C PRO A 128 5.00 5.20 -10.79
N GLU A 129 5.75 5.26 -11.90
CA GLU A 129 6.00 6.52 -12.61
C GLU A 129 4.70 7.21 -13.06
N ASN A 130 3.71 6.41 -13.46
CA ASN A 130 2.37 6.87 -13.80
C ASN A 130 1.31 6.12 -12.99
N CYS A 131 0.75 6.80 -12.00
CA CYS A 131 -0.27 6.24 -11.13
C CYS A 131 -1.55 5.79 -11.86
N MET A 132 -1.87 6.39 -13.02
CA MET A 132 -3.01 5.98 -13.85
C MET A 132 -2.88 4.52 -14.30
N HIS A 133 -1.65 4.05 -14.53
CA HIS A 133 -1.41 2.67 -14.94
C HIS A 133 -1.63 1.68 -13.80
N PHE A 134 -1.35 2.08 -12.55
CA PHE A 134 -1.59 1.24 -11.38
C PHE A 134 -3.07 1.17 -11.02
N PHE A 135 -3.78 2.31 -11.01
CA PHE A 135 -5.20 2.32 -10.69
C PHE A 135 -6.08 1.66 -11.74
N GLY A 136 -5.59 1.53 -12.98
CA GLY A 136 -6.30 0.84 -14.04
C GLY A 136 -7.68 1.43 -14.29
N PHE A 137 -7.79 2.76 -14.30
CA PHE A 137 -9.07 3.50 -14.34
C PHE A 137 -9.98 3.11 -15.50
N ILE A 138 -9.44 2.53 -16.57
CA ILE A 138 -10.21 1.97 -17.68
C ILE A 138 -9.95 0.47 -17.76
N ILE A 139 -11.00 -0.32 -17.68
CA ILE A 139 -10.95 -1.79 -17.71
C ILE A 139 -11.84 -2.29 -18.84
N GLU A 140 -11.28 -3.10 -19.74
CA GLU A 140 -12.03 -3.79 -20.78
C GLU A 140 -12.71 -5.02 -20.19
N LEU A 141 -14.04 -5.02 -20.18
CA LEU A 141 -14.82 -6.06 -19.50
C LEU A 141 -15.89 -6.67 -20.41
N ALA A 142 -16.00 -7.99 -20.37
CA ALA A 142 -17.01 -8.76 -21.08
C ALA A 142 -18.36 -8.69 -20.33
N TRP A 143 -18.99 -7.51 -20.36
CA TRP A 143 -20.16 -7.18 -19.53
C TRP A 143 -21.37 -8.11 -19.74
N GLY A 144 -21.56 -8.61 -20.96
CA GLY A 144 -22.71 -9.45 -21.33
C GLY A 144 -24.06 -8.72 -21.24
N ARG A 145 -25.16 -9.48 -21.09
CA ARG A 145 -26.50 -8.91 -20.88
C ARG A 145 -26.73 -8.58 -19.41
N GLY A 146 -27.32 -7.42 -19.12
CA GLY A 146 -27.68 -6.95 -17.77
C GLY A 146 -27.41 -5.45 -17.57
N PRO A 147 -28.07 -4.79 -16.61
CA PRO A 147 -27.86 -3.37 -16.34
C PRO A 147 -26.43 -3.11 -15.83
N ARG A 148 -25.90 -1.91 -16.12
CA ARG A 148 -24.68 -1.41 -15.49
C ARG A 148 -25.00 -0.89 -14.08
N SER A 149 -24.16 -1.23 -13.11
CA SER A 149 -24.26 -0.73 -11.73
C SER A 149 -22.87 -0.28 -11.28
N PHE A 150 -22.77 0.89 -10.69
CA PHE A 150 -21.47 1.42 -10.26
C PHE A 150 -20.89 0.62 -9.07
N GLU A 151 -21.73 -0.05 -8.28
CA GLU A 151 -21.33 -0.95 -7.21
C GLU A 151 -20.61 -2.17 -7.79
N VAL A 152 -21.11 -2.72 -8.91
CA VAL A 152 -20.45 -3.82 -9.63
C VAL A 152 -19.15 -3.33 -10.27
N GLU A 153 -19.14 -2.15 -10.87
CA GLU A 153 -17.92 -1.54 -11.42
C GLU A 153 -16.85 -1.33 -10.33
N ALA A 154 -17.25 -0.85 -9.14
CA ALA A 154 -16.37 -0.69 -7.99
C ALA A 154 -15.86 -2.04 -7.45
N GLU A 155 -16.72 -3.07 -7.41
CA GLU A 155 -16.32 -4.43 -7.02
C GLU A 155 -15.21 -4.94 -7.94
N LEU A 156 -15.45 -4.88 -9.26
CA LEU A 156 -14.52 -5.35 -10.28
C LEU A 156 -13.16 -4.63 -10.17
N ALA A 157 -13.20 -3.29 -10.06
CA ALA A 157 -12.00 -2.48 -9.92
C ALA A 157 -11.20 -2.85 -8.67
N TRP A 158 -11.89 -3.00 -7.53
CA TRP A 158 -11.26 -3.39 -6.28
C TRP A 158 -10.68 -4.79 -6.34
N HIS A 159 -11.38 -5.76 -6.94
CA HIS A 159 -10.88 -7.14 -7.05
C HIS A 159 -9.54 -7.21 -7.77
N ILE A 160 -9.38 -6.45 -8.86
CA ILE A 160 -8.14 -6.37 -9.63
C ILE A 160 -7.06 -5.63 -8.83
N LEU A 161 -7.42 -4.45 -8.32
CA LEU A 161 -6.50 -3.57 -7.60
C LEU A 161 -5.98 -4.19 -6.30
N GLN A 162 -6.81 -4.94 -5.58
CA GLN A 162 -6.44 -5.63 -4.35
C GLN A 162 -5.31 -6.63 -4.61
N ILE A 163 -5.44 -7.44 -5.67
CA ILE A 163 -4.41 -8.42 -6.06
C ILE A 163 -3.09 -7.70 -6.37
N ASP A 164 -3.15 -6.62 -7.15
CA ASP A 164 -1.95 -5.87 -7.56
C ASP A 164 -1.30 -5.09 -6.41
N LEU A 165 -2.11 -4.51 -5.52
CA LEU A 165 -1.65 -3.79 -4.32
C LEU A 165 -0.95 -4.74 -3.35
N GLU A 166 -1.55 -5.89 -3.08
CA GLU A 166 -1.00 -6.92 -2.20
C GLU A 166 0.31 -7.47 -2.77
N ASP A 167 0.31 -7.84 -4.06
CA ASP A 167 1.47 -8.39 -4.74
C ASP A 167 2.66 -7.42 -4.76
N LEU A 168 2.43 -6.15 -5.12
CA LEU A 168 3.51 -5.15 -5.08
C LEU A 168 4.02 -4.90 -3.67
N LEU A 169 3.13 -4.78 -2.68
CA LEU A 169 3.54 -4.57 -1.30
C LEU A 169 4.39 -5.73 -0.78
N LEU A 170 4.02 -6.98 -1.09
CA LEU A 170 4.80 -8.15 -0.72
C LEU A 170 6.12 -8.25 -1.46
N ARG A 171 6.15 -8.05 -2.79
CA ARG A 171 7.42 -8.09 -3.54
C ARG A 171 8.38 -6.97 -3.14
N PHE A 172 7.85 -5.89 -2.56
CA PHE A 172 8.66 -4.81 -2.01
C PHE A 172 9.11 -5.07 -0.56
N CYS A 173 8.24 -5.55 0.32
CA CYS A 173 8.53 -5.72 1.75
C CYS A 173 9.01 -7.12 2.15
N GLU A 174 8.62 -8.16 1.42
CA GLU A 174 8.99 -9.54 1.70
C GLU A 174 9.41 -10.29 0.42
N PRO A 175 10.36 -9.75 -0.38
CA PRO A 175 10.72 -10.33 -1.68
C PRO A 175 11.23 -11.77 -1.60
N ASP A 176 11.90 -12.14 -0.50
CA ASP A 176 12.62 -13.41 -0.34
C ASP A 176 12.47 -14.05 1.04
N GLY A 177 11.54 -13.55 1.88
CA GLY A 177 11.30 -14.07 3.23
C GLY A 177 12.45 -13.86 4.23
N SER A 178 13.47 -13.09 3.89
CA SER A 178 14.65 -12.81 4.73
C SER A 178 14.36 -12.02 6.01
N GLY A 179 13.21 -11.34 6.09
CA GLY A 179 12.86 -10.47 7.21
C GLY A 179 13.64 -9.15 7.27
N ARG A 180 14.33 -8.73 6.19
CA ARG A 180 15.10 -7.46 6.16
C ARG A 180 14.21 -6.24 6.38
N VAL A 181 12.97 -6.27 5.89
CA VAL A 181 11.99 -5.22 6.12
C VAL A 181 11.08 -5.65 7.26
N ARG A 182 11.00 -4.80 8.29
CA ARG A 182 10.17 -5.05 9.46
C ARG A 182 8.72 -4.63 9.25
N THR A 183 8.55 -3.47 8.65
CA THR A 183 7.24 -2.86 8.40
C THR A 183 7.26 -2.06 7.11
N GLY A 184 6.13 -2.00 6.44
CA GLY A 184 5.94 -1.21 5.24
C GLY A 184 4.52 -0.68 5.14
N ALA A 185 4.29 0.21 4.19
CA ALA A 185 2.98 0.81 3.98
C ALA A 185 2.79 1.21 2.51
N CYS A 186 1.53 1.36 2.11
CA CYS A 186 1.14 2.03 0.87
C CYS A 186 0.21 3.21 1.20
N THR A 187 0.46 4.38 0.62
CA THR A 187 -0.36 5.60 0.84
C THR A 187 -0.50 6.39 -0.45
N ASN A 188 -1.60 7.13 -0.60
CA ASN A 188 -1.80 8.06 -1.74
C ASN A 188 -1.27 9.47 -1.41
N ALA A 189 -0.11 9.54 -0.78
CA ALA A 189 0.53 10.77 -0.33
C ALA A 189 2.03 10.75 -0.60
N TRP A 190 2.63 11.94 -0.73
CA TRP A 190 4.06 12.11 -0.99
C TRP A 190 4.97 11.62 0.15
N ALA A 191 4.42 11.43 1.35
CA ALA A 191 5.18 11.10 2.55
C ALA A 191 4.63 9.85 3.23
N TRP A 192 5.48 9.20 4.02
CA TRP A 192 5.09 8.06 4.84
C TRP A 192 4.27 8.53 6.04
N HIS A 193 2.95 8.45 5.92
CA HIS A 193 2.02 8.84 6.99
C HIS A 193 1.79 7.73 8.03
N ALA A 194 1.14 8.09 9.13
CA ALA A 194 0.72 7.17 10.19
C ALA A 194 0.06 5.91 9.60
N PRO A 195 0.46 4.68 10.01
CA PRO A 195 -0.10 3.42 9.55
C PRO A 195 -1.64 3.38 9.48
N VAL A 196 -2.36 3.93 10.46
CA VAL A 196 -3.84 3.94 10.43
C VAL A 196 -4.44 4.87 9.36
N THR A 197 -3.64 5.80 8.83
CA THR A 197 -4.06 6.74 7.77
C THR A 197 -3.65 6.29 6.37
N THR A 198 -2.80 5.27 6.26
CA THR A 198 -2.39 4.70 4.98
C THR A 198 -3.47 3.77 4.43
N CYS A 199 -3.34 3.36 3.17
CA CYS A 199 -4.27 2.42 2.54
C CYS A 199 -3.82 0.96 2.67
N ALA A 200 -2.53 0.72 2.94
CA ALA A 200 -2.05 -0.61 3.30
C ALA A 200 -0.89 -0.54 4.30
N THR A 201 -0.73 -1.59 5.08
CA THR A 201 0.43 -1.84 5.94
C THR A 201 0.88 -3.29 5.82
N TYR A 202 2.19 -3.49 5.95
CA TYR A 202 2.83 -4.79 6.10
C TYR A 202 3.54 -4.81 7.45
N ASN A 203 3.39 -5.90 8.19
CA ASN A 203 4.13 -6.18 9.41
C ASN A 203 4.74 -7.58 9.31
N ALA A 204 6.07 -7.67 9.45
CA ALA A 204 6.79 -8.94 9.36
C ALA A 204 6.45 -9.92 10.50
N ASP A 205 5.99 -9.41 11.65
CA ASP A 205 5.51 -10.23 12.77
C ASP A 205 4.12 -9.79 13.20
N ALA A 206 3.13 -10.66 13.01
CA ALA A 206 1.75 -10.41 13.38
C ALA A 206 1.55 -10.25 14.90
N ARG A 207 2.50 -10.74 15.73
CA ARG A 207 2.50 -10.52 17.19
C ARG A 207 2.69 -9.06 17.56
N GLU A 208 3.25 -8.26 16.66
CA GLU A 208 3.49 -6.85 16.88
C GLU A 208 2.51 -5.95 16.12
N ILE A 209 1.35 -6.44 15.68
CA ILE A 209 0.38 -5.67 14.87
C ILE A 209 -0.09 -4.37 15.55
N ALA A 210 -0.11 -4.32 16.88
CA ALA A 210 -0.39 -3.11 17.64
C ALA A 210 0.68 -2.01 17.47
N ARG A 211 1.83 -2.31 16.87
CA ARG A 211 2.83 -1.32 16.43
C ARG A 211 2.20 -0.27 15.54
N ASP A 212 1.31 -0.65 14.63
CA ASP A 212 0.67 0.29 13.70
C ASP A 212 -0.03 1.41 14.47
N LEU A 213 -0.71 1.07 15.58
CA LEU A 213 -1.36 2.03 16.47
C LEU A 213 -0.35 2.90 17.22
N ALA A 214 0.72 2.29 17.77
CA ALA A 214 1.73 3.01 18.54
C ALA A 214 2.54 3.98 17.66
N VAL A 215 3.00 3.53 16.49
CA VAL A 215 3.66 4.37 15.48
C VAL A 215 2.75 5.50 15.04
N SER A 216 1.47 5.20 14.75
CA SER A 216 0.50 6.23 14.37
C SER A 216 0.31 7.28 15.46
N TRP A 217 0.17 6.84 16.71
CA TRP A 217 0.00 7.76 17.83
C TRP A 217 1.24 8.63 18.03
N VAL A 218 2.44 8.04 18.04
CA VAL A 218 3.70 8.78 18.24
C VAL A 218 3.94 9.76 17.09
N HIS A 219 3.73 9.35 15.84
CA HIS A 219 3.82 10.26 14.69
C HIS A 219 2.90 11.48 14.85
N LEU A 220 1.64 11.24 15.21
CA LEU A 220 0.63 12.30 15.29
C LEU A 220 0.74 13.16 16.55
N HIS A 221 1.21 12.61 17.67
CA HIS A 221 1.35 13.34 18.93
C HIS A 221 2.68 14.08 19.00
N ASP A 222 3.79 13.38 18.76
CA ASP A 222 5.14 13.94 18.89
C ASP A 222 5.58 14.68 17.62
N GLN A 223 4.80 14.60 16.53
CA GLN A 223 5.14 15.13 15.20
C GLN A 223 6.45 14.54 14.65
N ASP A 224 6.76 13.31 15.04
CA ASP A 224 7.95 12.58 14.62
C ASP A 224 7.73 11.88 13.28
N SER A 225 8.75 11.75 12.43
CA SER A 225 8.60 11.09 11.12
C SER A 225 8.41 9.59 11.28
N VAL A 226 7.48 8.99 10.52
CA VAL A 226 7.30 7.53 10.50
C VAL A 226 8.60 6.82 10.10
N SER A 227 9.37 7.38 9.17
CA SER A 227 10.67 6.81 8.75
C SER A 227 11.63 6.54 9.91
N ARG A 228 11.58 7.38 10.95
CA ARG A 228 12.49 7.32 12.10
C ARG A 228 11.98 6.39 13.19
N ILE A 229 10.66 6.33 13.37
CA ILE A 229 10.04 5.58 14.47
C ILE A 229 9.53 4.19 14.07
N ALA A 230 9.42 3.89 12.78
CA ALA A 230 8.98 2.58 12.30
C ALA A 230 9.92 1.45 12.75
N GLY A 231 11.20 1.75 12.94
CA GLY A 231 12.24 0.81 13.34
C GLY A 231 12.41 0.55 14.83
N ILE A 232 11.99 1.49 15.67
CA ILE A 232 12.32 1.43 17.09
C ILE A 232 11.59 0.26 17.78
N PRO A 233 12.18 -0.31 18.85
CA PRO A 233 11.55 -1.42 19.57
C PRO A 233 10.14 -1.08 20.08
N LEU A 234 9.24 -2.07 20.10
CA LEU A 234 7.86 -1.88 20.56
C LEU A 234 7.79 -1.36 22.00
N SER A 235 8.72 -1.78 22.85
CA SER A 235 8.85 -1.29 24.24
C SER A 235 9.16 0.21 24.30
N MET A 236 9.94 0.74 23.37
CA MET A 236 10.25 2.17 23.29
C MET A 236 9.05 2.97 22.78
N LEU A 237 8.32 2.46 21.78
CA LEU A 237 7.05 3.04 21.34
C LEU A 237 6.04 3.07 22.49
N HIS A 238 5.91 1.96 23.23
CA HIS A 238 5.06 1.87 24.41
C HIS A 238 5.43 2.92 25.46
N ALA A 239 6.72 3.05 25.78
CA ALA A 239 7.18 4.05 26.76
C ALA A 239 6.87 5.49 26.32
N ARG A 240 6.99 5.82 25.03
CA ARG A 240 6.62 7.15 24.50
C ARG A 240 5.12 7.43 24.65
N VAL A 241 4.27 6.46 24.30
CA VAL A 241 2.82 6.58 24.50
C VAL A 241 2.49 6.72 25.99
N ASP A 242 3.11 5.92 26.86
CA ASP A 242 2.87 5.95 28.30
C ASP A 242 3.35 7.26 28.95
N ALA A 243 4.43 7.87 28.47
CA ALA A 243 4.91 9.15 29.00
C ALA A 243 3.95 10.32 28.74
N ALA A 244 3.01 10.19 27.80
CA ALA A 244 2.08 11.25 27.46
C ALA A 244 1.04 11.51 28.58
N PRO A 245 0.47 12.72 28.68
CA PRO A 245 -0.55 13.02 29.67
C PRO A 245 -1.77 12.08 29.57
N ARG A 246 -2.34 11.70 30.71
CA ARG A 246 -3.59 10.92 30.74
C ARG A 246 -4.71 11.65 29.99
N GLY A 247 -5.44 10.92 29.16
CA GLY A 247 -6.50 11.46 28.32
C GLY A 247 -6.01 12.18 27.06
N ALA A 248 -4.70 12.17 26.76
CA ALA A 248 -4.18 12.68 25.49
C ALA A 248 -4.79 11.92 24.31
N ARG A 249 -5.16 12.65 23.26
CA ARG A 249 -5.76 12.11 22.03
C ARG A 249 -5.14 12.76 20.82
N VAL A 250 -4.93 11.96 19.77
CA VAL A 250 -4.53 12.46 18.46
C VAL A 250 -5.72 12.43 17.51
N ALA A 251 -5.83 13.43 16.65
CA ALA A 251 -6.86 13.43 15.61
C ALA A 251 -6.41 12.56 14.44
N ILE A 252 -7.26 11.62 14.02
CA ILE A 252 -7.09 10.88 12.79
C ILE A 252 -7.78 11.66 11.69
N ALA A 253 -7.02 12.52 11.01
CA ALA A 253 -7.55 13.31 9.91
C ALA A 253 -7.88 12.39 8.72
N PRO A 254 -9.03 12.56 8.05
CA PRO A 254 -9.25 11.91 6.78
C PRO A 254 -8.22 12.42 5.75
N PRO A 255 -7.91 11.63 4.70
CA PRO A 255 -7.00 12.06 3.64
C PRO A 255 -7.38 13.44 3.09
N ARG A 256 -6.36 14.27 2.78
CA ARG A 256 -6.57 15.60 2.15
C ARG A 256 -7.46 15.42 0.91
N GLY A 257 -8.51 16.25 0.79
CA GLY A 257 -9.52 16.15 -0.27
C GLY A 257 -10.86 15.50 0.14
N SER A 258 -10.98 14.99 1.37
CA SER A 258 -12.26 14.50 1.90
C SER A 258 -13.19 15.63 2.38
N ARG A 259 -13.92 16.28 1.46
CA ARG A 259 -15.06 17.17 1.81
C ARG A 259 -16.35 16.40 2.11
N VAL A 260 -16.25 15.24 2.75
CA VAL A 260 -17.44 14.56 3.29
C VAL A 260 -17.21 14.39 4.78
N ALA A 261 -17.51 15.46 5.52
CA ALA A 261 -17.77 15.34 6.94
C ALA A 261 -18.95 14.37 7.09
N ARG A 262 -18.67 13.14 7.54
CA ARG A 262 -19.69 12.17 7.95
C ARG A 262 -20.56 12.86 9.02
N LYS A 263 -21.79 13.24 8.68
CA LYS A 263 -22.78 13.72 9.65
C LYS A 263 -23.15 12.48 10.48
N GLY A 264 -22.81 12.47 11.78
CA GLY A 264 -23.16 11.37 12.70
C GLY A 264 -22.02 10.46 13.18
N VAL A 265 -20.79 10.60 12.68
CA VAL A 265 -19.63 9.89 13.26
C VAL A 265 -19.03 10.77 14.34
N GLY A 266 -19.22 10.38 15.61
CA GLY A 266 -18.80 11.13 16.79
C GLY A 266 -17.29 11.37 16.83
N ALA A 267 -16.86 12.38 17.60
CA ALA A 267 -15.45 12.80 17.71
C ALA A 267 -14.51 11.67 18.17
N ARG A 268 -15.04 10.67 18.92
CA ARG A 268 -14.31 9.46 19.32
C ARG A 268 -13.88 8.60 18.13
N ALA A 269 -14.72 8.45 17.12
CA ALA A 269 -14.42 7.66 15.93
C ALA A 269 -13.47 8.35 14.94
N ARG A 270 -12.92 9.52 15.30
CA ARG A 270 -11.89 10.25 14.54
C ARG A 270 -10.67 10.59 15.38
N SER A 271 -10.51 9.96 16.54
CA SER A 271 -9.36 10.19 17.40
C SER A 271 -8.89 8.91 18.05
N LEU A 272 -7.58 8.80 18.22
CA LEU A 272 -6.93 7.69 18.91
C LEU A 272 -6.40 8.21 20.25
N SER A 273 -6.90 7.66 21.37
CA SER A 273 -6.41 8.06 22.70
C SER A 273 -5.20 7.27 23.12
N ARG A 274 -4.38 7.87 23.98
CA ARG A 274 -3.27 7.24 24.67
C ARG A 274 -3.72 5.92 25.33
N GLU A 275 -4.81 5.94 26.07
CA GLU A 275 -5.32 4.78 26.81
C GLU A 275 -5.77 3.66 25.86
N THR A 276 -6.35 3.98 24.71
CA THR A 276 -6.74 2.98 23.71
C THR A 276 -5.51 2.27 23.15
N VAL A 277 -4.43 3.03 22.86
CA VAL A 277 -3.18 2.45 22.36
C VAL A 277 -2.52 1.57 23.41
N LEU A 278 -2.43 2.02 24.66
CA LEU A 278 -1.83 1.21 25.74
C LEU A 278 -2.63 -0.07 26.00
N LYS A 279 -3.97 -0.01 25.98
CA LYS A 279 -4.81 -1.19 26.10
C LYS A 279 -4.61 -2.15 24.93
N ALA A 280 -4.51 -1.63 23.70
CA ALA A 280 -4.24 -2.46 22.52
C ALA A 280 -2.85 -3.12 22.60
N LEU A 281 -1.82 -2.39 23.04
CA LEU A 281 -0.48 -2.94 23.25
C LEU A 281 -0.44 -4.04 24.33
N ALA A 282 -1.34 -4.00 25.31
CA ALA A 282 -1.49 -5.02 26.35
C ALA A 282 -2.41 -6.19 25.95
N ALA A 283 -3.19 -6.04 24.88
CA ALA A 283 -4.11 -7.08 24.42
C ALA A 283 -3.35 -8.24 23.75
N PRO A 284 -3.87 -9.48 23.83
CA PRO A 284 -3.30 -10.60 23.07
C PRO A 284 -3.27 -10.28 21.57
N PRO A 285 -2.13 -10.43 20.87
CA PRO A 285 -2.05 -10.10 19.45
C PRO A 285 -3.04 -10.90 18.58
N SER A 286 -3.32 -12.15 18.96
CA SER A 286 -4.35 -12.96 18.30
C SER A 286 -5.74 -12.33 18.41
N ALA A 287 -6.12 -11.81 19.57
CA ALA A 287 -7.43 -11.18 19.75
C ALA A 287 -7.57 -9.90 18.91
N LEU A 288 -6.49 -9.12 18.75
CA LEU A 288 -6.48 -7.97 17.85
C LEU A 288 -6.63 -8.39 16.38
N LEU A 289 -5.89 -9.42 15.95
CA LEU A 289 -5.99 -9.92 14.59
C LEU A 289 -7.36 -10.50 14.28
N ASP A 290 -7.92 -11.31 15.19
CA ASP A 290 -9.25 -11.89 15.03
C ASP A 290 -10.33 -10.80 14.92
N ALA A 291 -10.18 -9.71 15.70
CA ALA A 291 -11.07 -8.55 15.62
C ALA A 291 -10.91 -7.76 14.31
N LEU A 292 -9.68 -7.60 13.80
CA LEU A 292 -9.43 -7.00 12.48
C LEU A 292 -10.04 -7.84 11.36
N GLU A 293 -9.89 -9.16 11.40
CA GLU A 293 -10.47 -10.08 10.43
C GLU A 293 -12.01 -10.03 10.45
N ALA A 294 -12.60 -9.98 11.65
CA ALA A 294 -14.05 -9.83 11.81
C ALA A 294 -14.56 -8.47 11.30
N ALA A 295 -13.78 -7.39 11.49
CA ALA A 295 -14.11 -6.05 11.01
C ALA A 295 -13.92 -5.90 9.49
N ALA A 296 -13.13 -6.75 8.84
CA ALA A 296 -12.89 -6.72 7.40
C ALA A 296 -14.00 -7.37 6.55
N VAL A 297 -15.06 -7.91 7.19
CA VAL A 297 -16.16 -8.56 6.47
C VAL A 297 -16.87 -7.56 5.54
N PRO A 298 -17.05 -7.88 4.23
CA PRO A 298 -17.74 -6.99 3.31
C PRO A 298 -19.16 -6.67 3.75
N ASP A 299 -19.54 -5.40 3.65
CA ASP A 299 -20.89 -4.95 3.95
C ASP A 299 -21.93 -5.37 2.88
N ASP A 300 -23.20 -5.10 3.13
CA ASP A 300 -24.31 -5.47 2.26
C ASP A 300 -24.18 -4.97 0.82
N ALA A 301 -23.57 -3.79 0.62
CA ALA A 301 -23.44 -3.22 -0.71
C ALA A 301 -22.42 -3.99 -1.54
N TRP A 302 -21.29 -4.38 -0.94
CA TRP A 302 -20.30 -5.26 -1.58
C TRP A 302 -20.85 -6.68 -1.78
N ARG A 303 -21.53 -7.25 -0.79
CA ARG A 303 -22.14 -8.58 -0.89
C ARG A 303 -23.18 -8.67 -1.99
N ALA A 304 -23.96 -7.61 -2.22
CA ALA A 304 -24.92 -7.54 -3.32
C ALA A 304 -24.26 -7.45 -4.70
N ALA A 305 -23.10 -6.79 -4.81
CA ALA A 305 -22.39 -6.59 -6.08
C ALA A 305 -21.56 -7.83 -6.50
N ALA A 306 -21.00 -8.55 -5.52
CA ALA A 306 -20.04 -9.63 -5.75
C ALA A 306 -20.49 -10.73 -6.74
N PRO A 307 -21.72 -11.28 -6.70
CA PRO A 307 -22.11 -12.35 -7.63
C PRO A 307 -22.06 -11.91 -9.09
N ARG A 308 -22.52 -10.68 -9.37
CA ARG A 308 -22.53 -10.15 -10.73
C ARG A 308 -21.12 -9.81 -11.20
N ALA A 309 -20.28 -9.28 -10.31
CA ALA A 309 -18.90 -8.98 -10.65
C ALA A 309 -18.10 -10.27 -10.94
N ALA A 310 -18.27 -11.32 -10.15
CA ALA A 310 -17.65 -12.62 -10.38
C ALA A 310 -18.06 -13.22 -11.76
N GLU A 311 -19.33 -13.10 -12.15
CA GLU A 311 -19.81 -13.52 -13.48
C GLU A 311 -19.10 -12.76 -14.62
N ILE A 312 -18.90 -11.44 -14.47
CA ILE A 312 -18.21 -10.61 -15.45
C ILE A 312 -16.71 -10.93 -15.51
N LEU A 313 -16.06 -11.12 -14.35
CA LEU A 313 -14.63 -11.50 -14.29
C LEU A 313 -14.40 -12.84 -14.97
N GLU A 314 -15.20 -13.86 -14.68
CA GLU A 314 -15.03 -15.18 -15.28
C GLU A 314 -15.28 -15.16 -16.80
N ARG A 315 -16.27 -14.40 -17.27
CA ARG A 315 -16.46 -14.19 -18.73
C ARG A 315 -15.28 -13.51 -19.37
N THR A 316 -14.78 -12.44 -18.74
CA THR A 316 -13.64 -11.68 -19.27
C THR A 316 -12.38 -12.55 -19.28
N ARG A 317 -12.18 -13.37 -18.25
CA ARG A 317 -11.10 -14.35 -18.17
C ARG A 317 -11.19 -15.39 -19.28
N ARG A 318 -12.37 -15.98 -19.51
CA ARG A 318 -12.57 -16.94 -20.62
C ARG A 318 -12.29 -16.31 -21.98
N LEU A 319 -12.80 -15.11 -22.22
CA LEU A 319 -12.50 -14.38 -23.46
C LEU A 319 -10.99 -14.15 -23.62
N ALA A 320 -10.32 -13.77 -22.53
CA ALA A 320 -8.88 -13.56 -22.52
C ALA A 320 -8.07 -14.86 -22.75
N GLU A 321 -8.54 -16.00 -22.25
CA GLU A 321 -7.86 -17.30 -22.33
C GLU A 321 -8.10 -18.06 -23.63
N ILE A 322 -9.35 -18.13 -24.08
CA ILE A 322 -9.77 -18.98 -25.21
C ILE A 322 -10.33 -18.19 -26.39
N GLY A 323 -10.37 -16.86 -26.31
CA GLY A 323 -10.92 -16.00 -27.38
C GLY A 323 -12.44 -16.10 -27.54
N ASP A 324 -13.13 -16.79 -26.63
CA ASP A 324 -14.58 -17.01 -26.65
C ASP A 324 -15.27 -16.16 -25.58
N GLY A 325 -16.23 -15.33 -26.00
CA GLY A 325 -16.97 -14.46 -25.10
C GLY A 325 -17.72 -13.32 -25.80
N PRO A 326 -18.61 -12.61 -25.08
CA PRO A 326 -19.27 -11.43 -25.62
C PRO A 326 -18.26 -10.29 -25.84
N PRO A 327 -18.58 -9.29 -26.68
CA PRO A 327 -17.72 -8.12 -26.86
C PRO A 327 -17.43 -7.43 -25.53
N THR A 328 -16.20 -6.91 -25.39
CA THR A 328 -15.82 -6.08 -24.24
C THR A 328 -16.29 -4.66 -24.40
N TRP A 329 -16.41 -3.96 -23.27
CA TRP A 329 -16.66 -2.54 -23.22
C TRP A 329 -15.70 -1.88 -22.23
N PRO A 330 -15.20 -0.67 -22.54
CA PRO A 330 -14.42 0.10 -21.59
C PRO A 330 -15.31 0.52 -20.41
N VAL A 331 -14.86 0.19 -19.21
CA VAL A 331 -15.45 0.61 -17.95
C VAL A 331 -14.51 1.56 -17.27
N ASP A 332 -14.97 2.79 -17.12
CA ASP A 332 -14.27 3.85 -16.40
C ASP A 332 -14.68 3.82 -14.91
N THR A 333 -13.70 3.50 -14.06
CA THR A 333 -13.84 3.28 -12.61
C THR A 333 -13.41 4.50 -11.79
N ASP A 334 -13.03 5.62 -12.43
CA ASP A 334 -12.53 6.84 -11.76
C ASP A 334 -13.62 7.88 -11.50
N LYS A 335 -14.88 7.55 -11.77
CA LYS A 335 -15.98 8.51 -11.64
C LYS A 335 -16.25 8.89 -10.18
N HIS A 336 -16.74 10.11 -9.98
CA HIS A 336 -17.16 10.65 -8.66
C HIS A 336 -18.09 9.73 -7.85
N ARG A 337 -18.92 8.92 -8.52
CA ARG A 337 -19.79 7.94 -7.86
C ARG A 337 -19.00 6.79 -7.23
N HIS A 338 -17.96 6.28 -7.90
CA HIS A 338 -17.06 5.26 -7.35
C HIS A 338 -16.34 5.78 -6.12
N PHE A 339 -15.77 6.99 -6.18
CA PHE A 339 -15.12 7.61 -5.04
C PHE A 339 -16.06 7.77 -3.82
N ARG A 340 -17.32 8.17 -4.05
CA ARG A 340 -18.32 8.26 -2.97
C ARG A 340 -18.69 6.90 -2.40
N PHE A 341 -18.81 5.89 -3.25
CA PHE A 341 -19.08 4.52 -2.84
C PHE A 341 -17.94 3.99 -1.95
N LEU A 342 -16.70 4.05 -2.42
CA LEU A 342 -15.50 3.62 -1.68
C LEU A 342 -15.35 4.34 -0.33
N LYS A 343 -15.61 5.65 -0.27
CA LYS A 343 -15.55 6.40 1.00
C LYS A 343 -16.65 6.00 2.00
N LYS A 344 -17.81 5.57 1.49
CA LYS A 344 -18.94 5.16 2.33
C LYS A 344 -18.78 3.70 2.78
N HIS A 345 -18.26 2.87 1.89
CA HIS A 345 -18.14 1.42 1.98
C HIS A 345 -16.68 1.01 1.68
N PRO A 346 -15.70 1.38 2.53
CA PRO A 346 -14.31 1.02 2.26
C PRO A 346 -14.14 -0.50 2.33
N PRO A 347 -13.60 -1.14 1.28
CA PRO A 347 -13.30 -2.56 1.33
C PRO A 347 -12.03 -2.77 2.15
N PHE A 348 -11.96 -3.87 2.91
CA PHE A 348 -10.78 -4.20 3.70
C PHE A 348 -10.29 -5.61 3.40
N LEU A 349 -8.98 -5.77 3.45
CA LEU A 349 -8.27 -7.04 3.41
C LEU A 349 -7.43 -7.13 4.67
N VAL A 350 -7.56 -8.27 5.37
CA VAL A 350 -6.65 -8.68 6.43
C VAL A 350 -6.14 -10.05 6.05
N ARG A 351 -4.82 -10.19 5.91
CA ARG A 351 -4.22 -11.45 5.48
C ARG A 351 -3.01 -11.80 6.33
N ARG A 352 -3.07 -12.96 6.98
CA ARG A 352 -1.93 -13.58 7.64
C ARG A 352 -1.03 -14.23 6.60
N LEU A 353 0.28 -14.04 6.75
CA LEU A 353 1.28 -14.57 5.85
C LEU A 353 1.83 -15.88 6.39
N ALA A 354 2.30 -16.75 5.48
CA ALA A 354 2.93 -18.02 5.87
C ALA A 354 4.22 -17.81 6.70
N SER A 355 4.88 -16.65 6.53
CA SER A 355 6.04 -16.23 7.31
C SER A 355 5.73 -15.81 8.75
N GLY A 356 4.45 -15.69 9.12
CA GLY A 356 4.01 -15.15 10.41
C GLY A 356 3.78 -13.64 10.40
N GLY A 357 3.97 -12.97 9.26
CA GLY A 357 3.60 -11.58 9.06
C GLY A 357 2.10 -11.38 8.81
N VAL A 358 1.71 -10.11 8.63
CA VAL A 358 0.33 -9.72 8.30
C VAL A 358 0.31 -8.51 7.36
N VAL A 359 -0.64 -8.53 6.44
CA VAL A 359 -0.97 -7.41 5.57
C VAL A 359 -2.38 -6.91 5.90
N LEU A 360 -2.50 -5.59 6.09
CA LEU A 360 -3.77 -4.88 6.11
C LEU A 360 -3.85 -4.03 4.85
N ALA A 361 -4.98 -4.05 4.14
CA ALA A 361 -5.16 -3.21 2.96
C ALA A 361 -6.60 -2.74 2.78
N THR A 362 -6.75 -1.62 2.08
CA THR A 362 -8.00 -1.05 1.58
C THR A 362 -7.73 -0.37 0.25
N HIS A 363 -8.77 0.15 -0.39
CA HIS A 363 -8.60 0.95 -1.61
C HIS A 363 -7.67 2.13 -1.35
N PRO A 364 -6.75 2.50 -2.26
CA PRO A 364 -5.84 3.64 -2.08
C PRO A 364 -6.47 5.03 -1.89
N PHE A 365 -7.79 5.14 -2.02
CA PHE A 365 -8.54 6.37 -1.73
C PHE A 365 -9.16 6.36 -0.32
N CYS A 366 -8.94 5.28 0.42
CA CYS A 366 -9.40 5.02 1.77
C CYS A 366 -8.20 4.94 2.72
N SER A 367 -8.49 4.99 4.02
CA SER A 367 -7.51 4.79 5.10
C SER A 367 -7.87 3.53 5.88
N LEU A 368 -6.91 2.90 6.53
CA LEU A 368 -7.13 1.75 7.43
C LEU A 368 -7.83 2.10 8.75
N TRP A 369 -8.01 3.39 9.08
CA TRP A 369 -8.60 3.79 10.36
C TRP A 369 -9.99 3.20 10.66
N PRO A 370 -10.95 3.14 9.72
CA PRO A 370 -12.25 2.53 10.03
C PRO A 370 -12.12 1.05 10.43
N LEU A 371 -11.25 0.28 9.76
CA LEU A 371 -10.95 -1.11 10.14
C LEU A 371 -10.42 -1.20 11.57
N TRP A 372 -9.44 -0.36 11.91
CA TRP A 372 -8.88 -0.32 13.26
C TRP A 372 -9.91 0.14 14.30
N ALA A 373 -10.69 1.17 14.01
CA ALA A 373 -11.69 1.71 14.92
C ALA A 373 -12.76 0.65 15.24
N ASP A 374 -13.25 -0.06 14.23
CA ASP A 374 -14.28 -1.10 14.39
C ASP A 374 -13.72 -2.30 15.18
N ALA A 375 -12.47 -2.73 14.91
CA ALA A 375 -11.81 -3.79 15.66
C ALA A 375 -11.56 -3.42 17.14
N LEU A 376 -11.12 -2.19 17.41
CA LEU A 376 -10.89 -1.69 18.77
C LEU A 376 -12.19 -1.52 19.56
N ASP A 377 -13.28 -1.12 18.89
CA ASP A 377 -14.61 -1.00 19.50
C ASP A 377 -15.19 -2.39 19.83
N ALA A 378 -15.07 -3.36 18.93
CA ALA A 378 -15.49 -4.75 19.15
C ALA A 378 -14.79 -5.40 20.35
N LEU A 379 -13.54 -5.02 20.62
CA LEU A 379 -12.77 -5.46 21.78
C LEU A 379 -13.02 -4.63 23.06
N GLY A 380 -13.85 -3.60 23.01
CA GLY A 380 -14.13 -2.71 24.14
C GLY A 380 -12.93 -1.85 24.56
N LEU A 381 -11.97 -1.62 23.65
CA LEU A 381 -10.74 -0.87 23.94
C LEU A 381 -10.91 0.63 23.77
N MET A 382 -11.90 1.05 22.96
CA MET A 382 -12.26 2.45 22.72
C MET A 382 -12.97 3.06 23.94
N GLY A 383 -12.19 3.71 24.81
CA GLY A 383 -12.63 4.36 26.06
C GLY A 383 -12.69 5.89 25.99
#